data_AF-A0A425CZV3-F1
#
_entry.id   AF-A0A425CZV3-F1
#
_cell.length_a   1.000
_cell.length_b   1.000
_cell.length_c   1.000
_cell.angle_alpha   90.00
_cell.angle_beta   90.00
_cell.angle_gamma   90.00
#
_symmetry.space_group_name_H-M   'P 1'
#
loop_
_entity.id
_entity.type
_entity.pdbx_description
1 polymer ?
#
loop_
_entity_poly.entity_id
_entity_poly.type
_entity_poly.pdbx_seq_one_letter_code
_entity_poly.pdbx_strand_id
1 'polypeptide(L)'
;MHSKLLEKETKSKHLLDELSSQEAKTQALERELQLAKQKAIELAEEKKRAEAEGLKLASKERQDAQRLIEENSTKQNKLQSELRAIQARLEQQQIILQAKEREVQAAEIAKEKAKQLSLEKDRALKAVERERALREKLSEDILSHQAQTAKLETTMSSVIREKTRETEQLQATLTDQERKTQQLEQELQRMKDQAQALAQEKEHWRRQNEAMAKSKLDMEMQVKDEAARREAAEAAAVQQHDTFFLATHLKYLANLSKQKESLESCLSEHLRVSAFYWAAGSLCALGKAHHIPDELIQWLLACQHPNGGFGGNVGHDRHLLYTCHAVLSLVMLGKEDHILAQETTDFVVSLQQPDGSFVGDIHGEVDTKYTYCALSVLKILKQEHRINMDAAMAHIKTCQNFDAGFGNIPGCESHGGHIFTAVGALSMGHQLDKLVEHFVSCKLHWINKDKLIQFILNCQDKDDGGIADRPGNVSDIFHTFFGICGLSMLGYFDDQPAFAAIKKVHPVFAIPDADVARLGLTAQIIL
;
A
#
# COMPACT_ATOMS: atom_id res chain seq x y z
N MET A 1 119.62 17.12 -153.12
CA MET A 1 119.99 16.20 -152.01
C MET A 1 120.44 16.94 -150.76
N HIS A 2 121.31 17.95 -150.85
CA HIS A 2 121.86 18.66 -149.67
C HIS A 2 120.78 19.31 -148.75
N SER A 3 119.75 19.92 -149.32
CA SER A 3 118.65 20.57 -148.57
C SER A 3 117.78 19.62 -147.72
N LYS A 4 117.61 18.35 -148.11
CA LYS A 4 116.78 17.40 -147.34
C LYS A 4 117.55 16.67 -146.24
N LEU A 5 118.88 16.60 -146.35
CA LEU A 5 119.75 16.02 -145.32
C LEU A 5 119.83 16.95 -144.09
N LEU A 6 119.92 18.26 -144.33
CA LEU A 6 119.88 19.28 -143.29
C LEU A 6 118.52 19.29 -142.55
N GLU A 7 117.42 19.10 -143.27
CA GLU A 7 116.08 19.01 -142.68
C GLU A 7 115.92 17.78 -141.77
N LYS A 8 116.55 16.65 -142.13
CA LYS A 8 116.56 15.42 -141.32
C LYS A 8 117.42 15.55 -140.06
N GLU A 9 118.58 16.20 -140.17
CA GLU A 9 119.51 16.40 -139.05
C GLU A 9 118.92 17.37 -138.01
N THR A 10 118.25 18.43 -138.47
CA THR A 10 117.58 19.39 -137.58
C THR A 10 116.37 18.76 -136.87
N LYS A 11 115.56 17.94 -137.57
CA LYS A 11 114.47 17.17 -136.96
C LYS A 11 114.96 16.13 -135.96
N SER A 12 116.06 15.43 -136.26
CA SER A 12 116.62 14.41 -135.36
C SER A 12 117.15 15.02 -134.06
N LYS A 13 117.76 16.21 -134.12
CA LYS A 13 118.26 16.91 -132.95
C LYS A 13 117.13 17.42 -132.06
N HIS A 14 116.08 17.98 -132.67
CA HIS A 14 114.90 18.42 -131.95
C HIS A 14 114.18 17.27 -131.24
N LEU A 15 114.05 16.11 -131.91
CA LEU A 15 113.45 14.90 -131.32
C LEU A 15 114.28 14.34 -130.15
N LEU A 16 115.62 14.41 -130.23
CA LEU A 16 116.51 13.97 -129.15
C LEU A 16 116.40 14.87 -127.91
N ASP A 17 116.34 16.18 -128.10
CA ASP A 17 116.16 17.14 -127.01
C ASP A 17 114.76 16.99 -126.36
N GLU A 18 113.71 16.74 -127.16
CA GLU A 18 112.37 16.43 -126.65
C GLU A 18 112.34 15.12 -125.86
N LEU A 19 113.01 14.07 -126.35
CA LEU A 19 113.07 12.78 -125.65
C LEU A 19 113.77 12.89 -124.30
N SER A 20 114.91 13.60 -124.26
CA SER A 20 115.65 13.84 -123.03
C SER A 20 114.86 14.69 -122.03
N SER A 21 114.12 15.70 -122.51
CA SER A 21 113.21 16.48 -121.67
C SER A 21 112.05 15.64 -121.12
N GLN A 22 111.51 14.71 -121.91
CA GLN A 22 110.44 13.81 -121.47
C GLN A 22 110.95 12.75 -120.47
N GLU A 23 112.15 12.20 -120.67
CA GLU A 23 112.77 11.30 -119.69
C GLU A 23 113.01 12.00 -118.35
N ALA A 24 113.53 13.23 -118.34
CA ALA A 24 113.75 14.00 -117.11
C ALA A 24 112.43 14.28 -116.36
N LYS A 25 111.36 14.63 -117.08
CA LYS A 25 110.02 14.82 -116.50
C LYS A 25 109.44 13.52 -115.95
N THR A 26 109.62 12.41 -116.66
CA THR A 26 109.14 11.09 -116.24
C THR A 26 109.85 10.63 -114.97
N GLN A 27 111.17 10.80 -114.88
CA GLN A 27 111.94 10.47 -113.67
C GLN A 27 111.57 11.37 -112.48
N ALA A 28 111.25 12.65 -112.71
CA ALA A 28 110.78 13.56 -111.65
C ALA A 28 109.40 13.12 -111.11
N LEU A 29 108.46 12.80 -112.00
CA LEU A 29 107.13 12.29 -111.63
C LEU A 29 107.21 10.93 -110.93
N GLU A 30 108.11 10.04 -111.33
CA GLU A 30 108.33 8.76 -110.66
C GLU A 30 108.85 8.93 -109.22
N ARG A 31 109.73 9.92 -108.99
CA ARG A 31 110.20 10.25 -107.63
C ARG A 31 109.09 10.84 -106.77
N GLU A 32 108.28 11.74 -107.32
CA GLU A 32 107.12 12.30 -106.60
C GLU A 32 106.08 11.23 -106.28
N LEU A 33 105.83 10.30 -107.22
CA LEU A 33 104.92 9.18 -107.01
C LEU A 33 105.42 8.22 -105.92
N GLN A 34 106.73 7.94 -105.88
CA GLN A 34 107.34 7.13 -104.82
C GLN A 34 107.21 7.82 -103.45
N LEU A 35 107.48 9.12 -103.37
CA LEU A 35 107.33 9.89 -102.13
C LEU A 35 105.87 9.93 -101.65
N ALA A 36 104.93 10.13 -102.57
CA ALA A 36 103.50 10.13 -102.27
C ALA A 36 103.01 8.75 -101.79
N LYS A 37 103.51 7.65 -102.40
CA LYS A 37 103.22 6.29 -101.95
C LYS A 37 103.74 6.01 -100.54
N GLN A 38 104.98 6.42 -100.25
CA GLN A 38 105.56 6.27 -98.91
C GLN A 38 104.73 7.00 -97.85
N LYS A 39 104.37 8.27 -98.12
CA LYS A 39 103.58 9.09 -97.22
C LYS A 39 102.15 8.56 -97.03
N ALA A 40 101.55 7.99 -98.08
CA ALA A 40 100.24 7.34 -97.99
C ALA A 40 100.27 6.08 -97.10
N ILE A 41 101.36 5.31 -97.13
CA ILE A 41 101.55 4.14 -96.26
C ILE A 41 101.69 4.59 -94.80
N GLU A 42 102.52 5.60 -94.52
CA GLU A 42 102.71 6.13 -93.16
C GLU A 42 101.39 6.65 -92.56
N LEU A 43 100.63 7.45 -93.33
CA LEU A 43 99.32 7.94 -92.89
C LEU A 43 98.30 6.82 -92.68
N ALA A 44 98.35 5.77 -93.49
CA ALA A 44 97.48 4.61 -93.32
C ALA A 44 97.83 3.83 -92.04
N GLU A 45 99.12 3.71 -91.71
CA GLU A 45 99.57 3.09 -90.46
C GLU A 45 99.22 3.94 -89.23
N GLU A 46 99.40 5.26 -89.28
CA GLU A 46 99.00 6.16 -88.20
C GLU A 46 97.49 6.13 -87.97
N LYS A 47 96.70 6.18 -89.05
CA LYS A 47 95.23 6.05 -88.96
C LYS A 47 94.84 4.73 -88.30
N LYS A 48 95.47 3.62 -88.71
CA LYS A 48 95.19 2.30 -88.13
C LYS A 48 95.57 2.22 -86.64
N ARG A 49 96.65 2.90 -86.22
CA ARG A 49 97.04 3.01 -84.80
C ARG A 49 96.03 3.84 -84.01
N ALA A 50 95.63 5.00 -84.52
CA ALA A 50 94.65 5.87 -83.87
C ALA A 50 93.28 5.20 -83.74
N GLU A 51 92.82 4.49 -84.78
CA GLU A 51 91.57 3.71 -84.73
C GLU A 51 91.65 2.57 -83.71
N ALA A 52 92.79 1.87 -83.62
CA ALA A 52 92.99 0.81 -82.64
C ALA A 52 93.04 1.34 -81.19
N GLU A 53 93.63 2.51 -80.96
CA GLU A 53 93.62 3.18 -79.64
C GLU A 53 92.22 3.67 -79.27
N GLY A 54 91.48 4.26 -80.21
CA GLY A 54 90.09 4.67 -80.00
C GLY A 54 89.18 3.50 -79.64
N LEU A 55 89.32 2.37 -80.32
CA LEU A 55 88.57 1.14 -80.00
C LEU A 55 88.93 0.58 -78.62
N LYS A 56 90.20 0.64 -78.23
CA LYS A 56 90.64 0.19 -76.89
C LYS A 56 90.06 1.08 -75.79
N LEU A 57 90.06 2.40 -75.97
CA LEU A 57 89.50 3.34 -75.00
C LEU A 57 87.99 3.16 -74.85
N ALA A 58 87.25 3.08 -75.97
CA ALA A 58 85.82 2.85 -75.96
C ALA A 58 85.44 1.49 -75.34
N SER A 59 86.25 0.45 -75.59
CA SER A 59 86.09 -0.86 -74.95
C SER A 59 86.31 -0.78 -73.43
N LYS A 60 87.30 -0.02 -72.98
CA LYS A 60 87.59 0.16 -71.55
C LYS A 60 86.48 0.94 -70.85
N GLU A 61 86.04 2.06 -71.42
CA GLU A 61 84.94 2.86 -70.87
C GLU A 61 83.63 2.06 -70.79
N ARG A 62 83.35 1.21 -71.79
CA ARG A 62 82.19 0.31 -71.78
C ARG A 62 82.29 -0.74 -70.67
N GLN A 63 83.48 -1.31 -70.45
CA GLN A 63 83.72 -2.26 -69.35
C GLN A 63 83.57 -1.59 -67.98
N ASP A 64 84.11 -0.38 -67.81
CA ASP A 64 84.02 0.37 -66.54
C ASP A 64 82.56 0.77 -66.23
N ALA A 65 81.81 1.22 -67.25
CA ALA A 65 80.38 1.53 -67.11
C ALA A 65 79.55 0.29 -66.74
N GLN A 66 79.84 -0.85 -67.37
CA GLN A 66 79.14 -2.10 -67.09
C GLN A 66 79.43 -2.61 -65.66
N ARG A 67 80.67 -2.46 -65.20
CA ARG A 67 81.08 -2.76 -63.82
C ARG A 67 80.32 -1.90 -62.81
N LEU A 68 80.21 -0.59 -63.05
CA LEU A 68 79.47 0.32 -62.18
C LEU A 68 77.97 0.00 -62.11
N ILE A 69 77.37 -0.42 -63.22
CA ILE A 69 75.97 -0.86 -63.27
C ILE A 69 75.77 -2.13 -62.44
N GLU A 70 76.66 -3.11 -62.57
CA GLU A 70 76.61 -4.35 -61.76
C GLU A 70 76.80 -4.06 -60.28
N GLU A 71 77.75 -3.20 -59.91
CA GLU A 71 77.97 -2.78 -58.53
C GLU A 71 76.75 -2.06 -57.93
N ASN A 72 76.13 -1.15 -58.69
CA ASN A 72 74.93 -0.44 -58.25
C ASN A 72 73.71 -1.37 -58.16
N SER A 73 73.53 -2.27 -59.11
CA SER A 73 72.48 -3.30 -59.06
C SER A 73 72.63 -4.18 -57.82
N THR A 74 73.86 -4.61 -57.52
CA THR A 74 74.17 -5.41 -56.33
C THR A 74 73.87 -4.64 -55.04
N LYS A 75 74.27 -3.36 -54.96
CA LYS A 75 73.95 -2.48 -53.81
C LYS A 75 72.45 -2.27 -53.65
N GLN A 76 71.73 -2.04 -54.74
CA GLN A 76 70.27 -1.83 -54.73
C GLN A 76 69.54 -3.09 -54.27
N ASN A 77 69.94 -4.26 -54.75
CA ASN A 77 69.39 -5.55 -54.30
C ASN A 77 69.65 -5.78 -52.81
N LYS A 78 70.85 -5.46 -52.33
CA LYS A 78 71.20 -5.57 -50.90
C LYS A 78 70.32 -4.63 -50.05
N LEU A 79 70.20 -3.36 -50.42
CA LEU A 79 69.33 -2.39 -49.74
C LEU A 79 67.85 -2.82 -49.74
N GLN A 80 67.34 -3.34 -50.85
CA GLN A 80 65.97 -3.86 -50.90
C GLN A 80 65.77 -5.09 -50.00
N SER A 81 66.79 -5.94 -49.86
CA SER A 81 66.72 -7.09 -48.94
C SER A 81 66.72 -6.64 -47.47
N GLU A 82 67.54 -5.64 -47.13
CA GLU A 82 67.61 -5.05 -45.79
C GLU A 82 66.31 -4.33 -45.44
N LEU A 83 65.74 -3.56 -46.37
CA LEU A 83 64.44 -2.89 -46.19
C LEU A 83 63.32 -3.90 -45.91
N ARG A 84 63.26 -4.99 -46.68
CA ARG A 84 62.28 -6.07 -46.44
C ARG A 84 62.46 -6.73 -45.07
N ALA A 85 63.71 -6.94 -44.64
CA ALA A 85 63.99 -7.49 -43.31
C ALA A 85 63.57 -6.54 -42.18
N ILE A 86 63.76 -5.22 -42.36
CA ILE A 86 63.32 -4.20 -41.39
C ILE A 86 61.78 -4.14 -41.32
N GLN A 87 61.10 -4.17 -42.47
CA GLN A 87 59.63 -4.18 -42.52
C GLN A 87 59.05 -5.40 -41.81
N ALA A 88 59.60 -6.59 -42.06
CA ALA A 88 59.16 -7.83 -41.39
C ALA A 88 59.37 -7.77 -39.86
N ARG A 89 60.48 -7.16 -39.39
CA ARG A 89 60.71 -6.94 -37.95
C ARG A 89 59.71 -5.95 -37.35
N LEU A 90 59.37 -4.89 -38.07
CA LEU A 90 58.41 -3.89 -37.62
C LEU A 90 57.00 -4.49 -37.48
N GLU A 91 56.58 -5.30 -38.46
CA GLU A 91 55.30 -6.03 -38.42
C GLU A 91 55.25 -7.00 -37.23
N GLN A 92 56.31 -7.77 -37.00
CA GLN A 92 56.39 -8.64 -35.80
C GLN A 92 56.31 -7.84 -34.50
N GLN A 93 56.98 -6.69 -34.40
CA GLN A 93 56.91 -5.85 -33.22
C GLN A 93 55.51 -5.27 -32.99
N GLN A 94 54.78 -4.88 -34.05
CA GLN A 94 53.39 -4.42 -33.94
C GLN A 94 52.46 -5.52 -33.42
N ILE A 95 52.61 -6.76 -33.90
CA ILE A 95 51.82 -7.90 -33.40
C ILE A 95 52.09 -8.14 -31.91
N ILE A 96 53.36 -8.10 -31.49
CA ILE A 96 53.74 -8.27 -30.08
C ILE A 96 53.18 -7.13 -29.22
N LEU A 97 53.23 -5.89 -29.72
CA LEU A 97 52.69 -4.73 -28.99
C LEU A 97 51.18 -4.87 -28.77
N GLN A 98 50.42 -5.23 -29.82
CA GLN A 98 48.98 -5.47 -29.72
C GLN A 98 48.63 -6.62 -28.78
N ALA A 99 49.43 -7.69 -28.76
CA ALA A 99 49.25 -8.78 -27.81
C ALA A 99 49.47 -8.32 -26.36
N LYS A 100 50.52 -7.53 -26.11
CA LYS A 100 50.80 -6.96 -24.78
C LYS A 100 49.72 -5.98 -24.32
N GLU A 101 49.20 -5.13 -25.21
CA GLU A 101 48.09 -4.22 -24.90
C GLU A 101 46.84 -4.99 -24.45
N ARG A 102 46.52 -6.10 -25.12
CA ARG A 102 45.41 -6.99 -24.72
C ARG A 102 45.64 -7.64 -23.37
N GLU A 103 46.87 -8.07 -23.06
CA GLU A 103 47.21 -8.64 -21.75
C GLU A 103 47.06 -7.61 -20.62
N VAL A 104 47.49 -6.37 -20.84
CA VAL A 104 47.34 -5.28 -19.87
C VAL A 104 45.86 -4.98 -19.62
N GLN A 105 45.04 -4.87 -20.67
CA GLN A 105 43.60 -4.68 -20.53
C GLN A 105 42.93 -5.83 -19.78
N ALA A 106 43.29 -7.08 -20.10
CA ALA A 106 42.77 -8.25 -19.40
C ALA A 106 43.15 -8.25 -17.90
N ALA A 107 44.37 -7.84 -17.57
CA ALA A 107 44.83 -7.73 -16.19
C ALA A 107 44.09 -6.64 -15.40
N GLU A 108 43.80 -5.49 -16.02
CA GLU A 108 43.01 -4.42 -15.40
C GLU A 108 41.57 -4.87 -15.11
N ILE A 109 40.92 -5.53 -16.07
CA ILE A 109 39.58 -6.09 -15.89
C ILE A 109 39.57 -7.14 -14.77
N ALA A 110 40.56 -8.03 -14.74
CA ALA A 110 40.69 -9.04 -13.70
C ALA A 110 40.88 -8.41 -12.31
N LYS A 111 41.68 -7.35 -12.20
CA LYS A 111 41.90 -6.61 -10.95
C LYS A 111 40.62 -5.94 -10.44
N GLU A 112 39.86 -5.29 -11.31
CA GLU A 112 38.60 -4.64 -10.91
C GLU A 112 37.55 -5.69 -10.49
N LYS A 113 37.47 -6.81 -11.21
CA LYS A 113 36.58 -7.92 -10.86
C LYS A 113 36.95 -8.55 -9.51
N ALA A 114 38.25 -8.71 -9.22
CA ALA A 114 38.71 -9.18 -7.92
C ALA A 114 38.33 -8.23 -6.77
N LYS A 115 38.40 -6.91 -7.01
CA LYS A 115 37.98 -5.89 -6.04
C LYS A 115 36.47 -5.94 -5.78
N GLN A 116 35.66 -6.10 -6.83
CA GLN A 116 34.21 -6.27 -6.70
C GLN A 116 33.84 -7.53 -5.91
N LEU A 117 34.46 -8.68 -6.25
CA LEU A 117 34.26 -9.93 -5.53
C LEU A 117 34.64 -9.84 -4.05
N SER A 118 35.72 -9.10 -3.72
CA SER A 118 36.08 -8.85 -2.32
C SER A 118 35.01 -8.06 -1.58
N LEU A 119 34.44 -7.02 -2.21
CA LEU A 119 33.38 -6.21 -1.61
C LEU A 119 32.09 -7.02 -1.41
N GLU A 120 31.72 -7.86 -2.39
CA GLU A 120 30.57 -8.76 -2.29
C GLU A 120 30.77 -9.79 -1.18
N LYS A 121 31.97 -10.38 -1.06
CA LYS A 121 32.32 -11.29 0.03
C LYS A 121 32.15 -10.64 1.40
N ASP A 122 32.62 -9.40 1.58
CA ASP A 122 32.50 -8.68 2.86
C ASP A 122 31.04 -8.35 3.19
N ARG A 123 30.23 -8.02 2.18
CA ARG A 123 28.79 -7.81 2.35
C ARG A 123 28.07 -9.10 2.75
N ALA A 124 28.40 -10.21 2.11
CA ALA A 124 27.84 -11.51 2.43
C ALA A 124 28.21 -11.95 3.86
N LEU A 125 29.46 -11.74 4.28
CA LEU A 125 29.91 -12.07 5.63
C LEU A 125 29.12 -11.30 6.70
N LYS A 126 28.94 -9.98 6.51
CA LYS A 126 28.12 -9.14 7.40
C LYS A 126 26.65 -9.56 7.45
N ALA A 127 26.10 -10.03 6.32
CA ALA A 127 24.73 -10.54 6.28
C ALA A 127 24.59 -11.82 7.12
N VAL A 128 25.55 -12.75 7.01
CA VAL A 128 25.58 -13.99 7.81
C VAL A 128 25.72 -13.69 9.30
N GLU A 129 26.57 -12.72 9.68
CA GLU A 129 26.72 -12.30 11.09
C GLU A 129 25.41 -11.72 11.66
N ARG A 130 24.70 -10.88 10.89
CA ARG A 130 23.39 -10.36 11.28
C ARG A 130 22.35 -11.47 11.42
N GLU A 131 22.33 -12.43 10.50
CA GLU A 131 21.41 -13.56 10.55
C GLU A 131 21.68 -14.43 11.80
N ARG A 132 22.95 -14.69 12.13
CA ARG A 132 23.31 -15.40 13.37
C ARG A 132 22.80 -14.66 14.61
N ALA A 133 23.03 -13.36 14.71
CA ALA A 133 22.57 -12.56 15.85
C ALA A 133 21.04 -12.57 15.99
N LEU A 134 20.30 -12.53 14.88
CA LEU A 134 18.85 -12.65 14.88
C LEU A 134 18.37 -14.03 15.34
N ARG A 135 19.05 -15.10 14.92
CA ARG A 135 18.73 -16.47 15.36
C ARG A 135 18.98 -16.69 16.84
N GLU A 136 20.05 -16.12 17.39
CA GLU A 136 20.33 -16.16 18.83
C GLU A 136 19.24 -15.44 19.63
N LYS A 137 18.87 -14.22 19.22
CA LYS A 137 17.78 -13.47 19.85
C LYS A 137 16.45 -14.21 19.79
N LEU A 138 16.11 -14.78 18.63
CA LEU A 138 14.89 -15.58 18.47
C LEU A 138 14.88 -16.79 19.41
N SER A 139 16.04 -17.44 19.61
CA SER A 139 16.15 -18.57 20.54
C SER A 139 15.92 -18.14 21.99
N GLU A 140 16.42 -16.97 22.40
CA GLU A 140 16.19 -16.40 23.74
C GLU A 140 14.72 -16.06 23.96
N ASP A 141 14.08 -15.43 22.96
CA ASP A 141 12.65 -15.08 23.00
C ASP A 141 11.77 -16.34 23.10
N ILE A 142 12.09 -17.40 22.36
CA ILE A 142 11.38 -18.69 22.45
C ILE A 142 11.45 -19.28 23.87
N LEU A 143 12.63 -19.29 24.48
CA LEU A 143 12.80 -19.81 25.85
C LEU A 143 12.04 -18.97 26.88
N SER A 144 12.07 -17.64 26.73
CA SER A 144 11.29 -16.70 27.55
C SER A 144 9.79 -16.98 27.46
N HIS A 145 9.27 -17.12 26.23
CA HIS A 145 7.85 -17.41 26.01
C HIS A 145 7.46 -18.79 26.55
N GLN A 146 8.28 -19.82 26.36
CA GLN A 146 8.03 -21.15 26.95
C GLN A 146 7.92 -21.10 28.48
N ALA A 147 8.79 -20.33 29.14
CA ALA A 147 8.73 -20.14 30.59
C ALA A 147 7.45 -19.41 31.04
N GLN A 148 7.03 -18.38 30.29
CA GLN A 148 5.77 -17.67 30.56
C GLN A 148 4.55 -18.57 30.37
N THR A 149 4.51 -19.36 29.29
CA THR A 149 3.43 -20.32 29.02
C THR A 149 3.30 -21.34 30.15
N ALA A 150 4.41 -21.95 30.60
CA ALA A 150 4.39 -22.91 31.70
C ALA A 150 3.87 -22.29 33.02
N LYS A 151 4.19 -21.01 33.28
CA LYS A 151 3.68 -20.28 34.44
C LYS A 151 2.17 -20.01 34.33
N LEU A 152 1.70 -19.65 33.14
CA LEU A 152 0.27 -19.45 32.86
C LEU A 152 -0.51 -20.76 32.99
N GLU A 153 -0.01 -21.88 32.46
CA GLU A 153 -0.63 -23.20 32.59
C GLU A 153 -0.78 -23.64 34.06
N THR A 154 0.24 -23.38 34.87
CA THR A 154 0.21 -23.67 36.31
C THR A 154 -0.85 -22.81 37.02
N THR A 155 -0.91 -21.51 36.67
CA THR A 155 -1.88 -20.57 37.24
C THR A 155 -3.30 -20.95 36.84
N MET A 156 -3.53 -21.24 35.55
CA MET A 156 -4.80 -21.70 35.01
C MET A 156 -5.28 -22.97 35.71
N SER A 157 -4.38 -23.94 35.90
CA SER A 157 -4.71 -25.19 36.61
C SER A 157 -5.13 -24.94 38.06
N SER A 158 -4.51 -23.97 38.74
CA SER A 158 -4.91 -23.57 40.09
C SER A 158 -6.31 -22.94 40.11
N VAL A 159 -6.56 -22.00 39.20
CA VAL A 159 -7.86 -21.30 39.09
C VAL A 159 -8.98 -22.29 38.75
N ILE A 160 -8.74 -23.23 37.83
CA ILE A 160 -9.70 -24.27 37.49
C ILE A 160 -10.07 -25.09 38.73
N ARG A 161 -9.08 -25.54 39.53
CA ARG A 161 -9.35 -26.30 40.76
C ARG A 161 -10.18 -25.50 41.77
N GLU A 162 -9.88 -24.22 41.94
CA GLU A 162 -10.65 -23.34 42.83
C GLU A 162 -12.09 -23.18 42.35
N LYS A 163 -12.30 -22.90 41.06
CA LYS A 163 -13.63 -22.74 40.49
C LYS A 163 -14.46 -24.02 40.46
N THR A 164 -13.83 -25.17 40.26
CA THR A 164 -14.50 -26.47 40.41
C THR A 164 -15.01 -26.64 41.84
N ARG A 165 -14.19 -26.31 42.86
CA ARG A 165 -14.60 -26.41 44.26
C ARG A 165 -15.74 -25.45 44.62
N GLU A 166 -15.71 -24.21 44.13
CA GLU A 166 -16.82 -23.26 44.30
C GLU A 166 -18.11 -23.78 43.66
N THR A 167 -18.01 -24.36 42.46
CA THR A 167 -19.17 -24.93 41.74
C THR A 167 -19.79 -26.09 42.52
N GLU A 168 -18.97 -26.99 43.04
CA GLU A 168 -19.45 -28.11 43.88
C GLU A 168 -20.16 -27.59 45.15
N GLN A 169 -19.65 -26.54 45.79
CA GLN A 169 -20.28 -25.92 46.96
C GLN A 169 -21.62 -25.25 46.63
N LEU A 170 -21.69 -24.54 45.50
CA LEU A 170 -22.93 -23.92 45.04
C LEU A 170 -23.98 -24.97 44.69
N GLN A 171 -23.58 -26.07 44.04
CA GLN A 171 -24.48 -27.16 43.68
C GLN A 171 -25.04 -27.88 44.91
N ALA A 172 -24.22 -28.08 45.95
CA ALA A 172 -24.69 -28.60 47.24
C ALA A 172 -25.70 -27.64 47.92
N THR A 173 -25.43 -26.33 47.86
CA THR A 173 -26.34 -25.31 48.42
C THR A 173 -27.66 -25.25 47.66
N LEU A 174 -27.62 -25.34 46.33
CA LEU A 174 -28.81 -25.37 45.48
C LEU A 174 -29.69 -26.58 45.80
N THR A 175 -29.08 -27.76 45.94
CA THR A 175 -29.81 -28.99 46.30
C THR A 175 -30.53 -28.85 47.65
N ASP A 176 -29.90 -28.20 48.64
CA ASP A 176 -30.51 -27.94 49.95
C ASP A 176 -31.69 -26.94 49.86
N GLN A 177 -31.56 -25.90 49.02
CA GLN A 177 -32.63 -24.93 48.75
C GLN A 177 -33.83 -25.57 48.03
N GLU A 178 -33.57 -26.44 47.05
CA GLU A 178 -34.61 -27.20 46.35
C GLU A 178 -35.40 -28.08 47.32
N ARG A 179 -34.71 -28.76 48.25
CA ARG A 179 -35.36 -29.58 49.29
C ARG A 179 -36.24 -28.75 50.23
N LYS A 180 -35.78 -27.57 50.65
CA LYS A 180 -36.57 -26.64 51.47
C LYS A 180 -37.79 -26.13 50.72
N THR A 181 -37.64 -25.81 49.43
CA THR A 181 -38.73 -25.35 48.58
C THR A 181 -39.81 -26.43 48.46
N GLN A 182 -39.44 -27.68 48.21
CA GLN A 182 -40.39 -28.79 48.17
C GLN A 182 -41.13 -29.00 49.51
N GLN A 183 -40.45 -28.82 50.64
CA GLN A 183 -41.10 -28.91 51.96
C GLN A 183 -42.14 -27.79 52.14
N LEU A 184 -41.79 -26.56 51.79
CA LEU A 184 -42.70 -25.41 51.86
C LEU A 184 -43.90 -25.57 50.91
N GLU A 185 -43.70 -26.12 49.72
CA GLU A 185 -44.78 -26.42 48.78
C GLU A 185 -45.76 -27.46 49.34
N GLN A 186 -45.25 -28.50 50.01
CA GLN A 186 -46.10 -29.50 50.68
C GLN A 186 -46.88 -28.90 51.84
N GLU A 187 -46.27 -28.03 52.64
CA GLU A 187 -46.96 -27.30 53.72
C GLU A 187 -48.03 -26.36 53.18
N LEU A 188 -47.72 -25.61 52.11
CA LEU A 188 -48.67 -24.74 51.44
C LEU A 188 -49.87 -25.53 50.90
N GLN A 189 -49.64 -26.72 50.34
CA GLN A 189 -50.73 -27.58 49.88
C GLN A 189 -51.61 -28.06 51.03
N ARG A 190 -51.02 -28.47 52.16
CA ARG A 190 -51.79 -28.84 53.36
C ARG A 190 -52.63 -27.68 53.88
N MET A 191 -52.09 -26.46 53.89
CA MET A 191 -52.84 -25.27 54.30
C MET A 191 -53.99 -24.95 53.34
N LYS A 192 -53.79 -25.13 52.03
CA LYS A 192 -54.86 -24.99 51.02
C LYS A 192 -55.97 -26.01 51.25
N ASP A 193 -55.64 -27.26 51.50
CA ASP A 193 -56.61 -28.33 51.75
C ASP A 193 -57.41 -28.04 53.05
N GLN A 194 -56.75 -27.56 54.11
CA GLN A 194 -57.41 -27.12 55.34
C GLN A 194 -58.34 -25.92 55.10
N ALA A 195 -57.91 -24.94 54.31
CA ALA A 195 -58.75 -23.79 53.96
C ALA A 195 -59.98 -24.22 53.15
N GLN A 196 -59.84 -25.18 52.23
CA GLN A 196 -60.96 -25.76 51.49
C GLN A 196 -61.93 -26.53 52.39
N ALA A 197 -61.43 -27.32 53.35
CA ALA A 197 -62.25 -28.02 54.32
C ALA A 197 -63.05 -27.05 55.20
N LEU A 198 -62.40 -25.99 55.70
CA LEU A 198 -63.07 -24.92 56.45
C LEU A 198 -64.10 -24.17 55.60
N ALA A 199 -63.83 -23.96 54.31
CA ALA A 199 -64.80 -23.36 53.39
C ALA A 199 -66.03 -24.25 53.18
N GLN A 200 -65.85 -25.57 53.07
CA GLN A 200 -66.95 -26.54 52.98
C GLN A 200 -67.76 -26.61 54.27
N GLU A 201 -67.10 -26.56 55.43
CA GLU A 201 -67.75 -26.51 56.73
C GLU A 201 -68.54 -25.21 56.92
N LYS A 202 -67.97 -24.07 56.50
CA LYS A 202 -68.67 -22.78 56.45
C LYS A 202 -69.89 -22.82 55.55
N GLU A 203 -69.82 -23.48 54.39
CA GLU A 203 -70.96 -23.67 53.49
C GLU A 203 -72.02 -24.62 54.08
N HIS A 204 -71.61 -25.64 54.84
CA HIS A 204 -72.54 -26.50 55.58
C HIS A 204 -73.31 -25.72 56.66
N TRP A 205 -72.61 -24.90 57.45
CA TRP A 205 -73.22 -23.97 58.40
C TRP A 205 -74.11 -22.93 57.72
N ARG A 206 -73.70 -22.43 56.54
CA ARG A 206 -74.52 -21.52 55.71
C ARG A 206 -75.85 -22.18 55.33
N ARG A 207 -75.83 -23.44 54.87
CA ARG A 207 -77.04 -24.19 54.51
C ARG A 207 -77.94 -24.51 55.70
N GLN A 208 -77.37 -24.79 56.88
CA GLN A 208 -78.14 -24.95 58.12
C GLN A 208 -78.80 -23.64 58.56
N ASN A 209 -78.08 -22.52 58.46
CA ASN A 209 -78.61 -21.19 58.75
C ASN A 209 -79.64 -20.75 57.69
N GLU A 210 -79.47 -21.11 56.42
CA GLU A 210 -80.47 -20.88 55.36
C GLU A 210 -81.76 -21.69 55.58
N ALA A 211 -81.66 -22.92 56.09
CA ALA A 211 -82.83 -23.71 56.49
C ALA A 211 -83.59 -23.07 57.68
N MET A 212 -82.85 -22.45 58.62
CA MET A 212 -83.41 -21.67 59.73
C MET A 212 -84.01 -20.33 59.25
N ALA A 213 -83.38 -19.68 58.28
CA ALA A 213 -83.85 -18.44 57.67
C ALA A 213 -85.09 -18.65 56.78
N LYS A 214 -85.24 -19.82 56.14
CA LYS A 214 -86.42 -20.20 55.34
C LYS A 214 -87.69 -20.41 56.20
N SER A 215 -87.56 -20.52 57.52
CA SER A 215 -88.66 -20.47 58.50
C SER A 215 -88.99 -19.03 58.95
N LYS A 216 -88.10 -18.07 58.67
CA LYS A 216 -88.24 -16.64 59.01
C LYS A 216 -88.58 -15.76 57.80
N LEU A 217 -88.40 -16.28 56.59
CA LEU A 217 -88.57 -15.59 55.30
C LEU A 217 -89.86 -16.02 54.56
N ASP A 218 -90.93 -16.34 55.29
CA ASP A 218 -92.32 -16.18 54.81
C ASP A 218 -92.89 -14.79 55.18
N MET A 219 -92.09 -13.94 55.87
CA MET A 219 -92.54 -12.64 56.39
C MET A 219 -91.94 -11.42 55.68
N GLU A 220 -90.94 -11.56 54.79
CA GLU A 220 -90.29 -10.39 54.18
C GLU A 220 -89.94 -10.64 52.71
N MET A 221 -90.98 -10.75 51.89
CA MET A 221 -90.88 -10.50 50.47
C MET A 221 -91.22 -9.03 50.20
N GLN A 222 -90.21 -8.15 50.13
CA GLN A 222 -90.18 -6.95 49.27
C GLN A 222 -88.90 -6.14 49.51
N VAL A 223 -88.29 -5.65 48.43
CA VAL A 223 -87.07 -4.81 48.30
C VAL A 223 -85.82 -5.63 47.91
N LYS A 224 -85.68 -5.97 46.62
CA LYS A 224 -84.88 -5.25 45.59
C LYS A 224 -83.36 -5.39 45.84
N ASP A 225 -82.65 -6.24 45.09
CA ASP A 225 -82.15 -6.00 43.72
C ASP A 225 -80.88 -5.12 43.71
N GLU A 226 -79.71 -5.72 43.97
CA GLU A 226 -78.40 -5.13 43.64
C GLU A 226 -77.24 -6.13 43.78
N ALA A 227 -77.07 -7.05 42.83
CA ALA A 227 -75.88 -7.91 42.75
C ALA A 227 -75.52 -8.32 41.30
N ALA A 228 -75.58 -7.35 40.38
CA ALA A 228 -75.13 -7.50 38.99
C ALA A 228 -73.91 -6.62 38.67
N ARG A 229 -73.00 -6.39 39.64
CA ARG A 229 -71.88 -5.43 39.48
C ARG A 229 -70.53 -5.87 40.05
N ARG A 230 -70.19 -7.17 40.06
CA ARG A 230 -68.84 -7.62 40.48
C ARG A 230 -68.21 -8.72 39.63
N GLU A 231 -68.43 -8.68 38.31
CA GLU A 231 -67.83 -9.67 37.39
C GLU A 231 -67.15 -9.04 36.15
N ALA A 232 -66.71 -7.78 36.25
CA ALA A 232 -66.12 -7.04 35.12
C ALA A 232 -64.83 -6.27 35.46
N ALA A 233 -64.08 -6.66 36.51
CA ALA A 233 -62.91 -5.91 36.98
C ALA A 233 -61.55 -6.62 36.80
N GLU A 234 -61.50 -7.81 36.17
CA GLU A 234 -60.27 -8.61 36.10
C GLU A 234 -59.93 -9.09 34.67
N ALA A 235 -60.25 -8.25 33.67
CA ALA A 235 -59.99 -8.54 32.25
C ALA A 235 -59.35 -7.36 31.49
N ALA A 236 -58.47 -6.57 32.13
CA ALA A 236 -57.74 -5.48 31.46
C ALA A 236 -56.31 -5.33 32.03
N ALA A 237 -55.39 -6.19 31.58
CA ALA A 237 -53.96 -5.99 31.76
C ALA A 237 -53.19 -6.54 30.55
N VAL A 238 -53.44 -5.96 29.38
CA VAL A 238 -52.57 -6.05 28.19
C VAL A 238 -52.57 -4.67 27.53
N GLN A 239 -51.36 -4.19 27.20
CA GLN A 239 -50.99 -3.01 26.40
C GLN A 239 -51.05 -1.62 27.07
N GLN A 240 -49.97 -1.30 27.78
CA GLN A 240 -49.39 0.04 27.71
C GLN A 240 -48.06 -0.13 26.95
N HIS A 241 -47.99 0.35 25.71
CA HIS A 241 -46.70 0.42 25.00
C HIS A 241 -45.83 1.45 25.72
N ASP A 242 -44.65 1.05 26.21
CA ASP A 242 -43.66 1.99 26.73
C ASP A 242 -43.28 2.98 25.62
N THR A 243 -43.62 4.26 25.80
CA THR A 243 -43.29 5.34 24.87
C THR A 243 -41.83 5.78 25.01
N PHE A 244 -41.24 6.36 23.97
CA PHE A 244 -39.88 6.93 24.06
C PHE A 244 -39.81 8.08 25.09
N PHE A 245 -38.94 7.97 26.10
CA PHE A 245 -38.88 8.90 27.25
C PHE A 245 -38.02 10.13 26.98
N LEU A 246 -38.39 10.93 25.96
CA LEU A 246 -37.61 12.06 25.46
C LEU A 246 -37.10 13.00 26.57
N ALA A 247 -37.97 13.41 27.50
CA ALA A 247 -37.59 14.33 28.58
C ALA A 247 -36.51 13.73 29.49
N THR A 248 -36.62 12.44 29.83
CA THR A 248 -35.64 11.71 30.65
C THR A 248 -34.32 11.55 29.90
N HIS A 249 -34.33 11.22 28.60
CA HIS A 249 -33.11 11.17 27.79
C HIS A 249 -32.42 12.54 27.67
N LEU A 250 -33.16 13.63 27.54
CA LEU A 250 -32.56 14.98 27.52
C LEU A 250 -31.93 15.35 28.86
N LYS A 251 -32.56 14.96 29.98
CA LYS A 251 -31.98 15.11 31.33
C LYS A 251 -30.69 14.29 31.48
N TYR A 252 -30.68 13.04 31.03
CA TYR A 252 -29.50 12.17 30.99
C TYR A 252 -28.34 12.86 30.25
N LEU A 253 -28.58 13.25 28.99
CA LEU A 253 -27.58 13.90 28.13
C LEU A 253 -27.04 15.20 28.74
N ALA A 254 -27.89 16.02 29.35
CA ALA A 254 -27.47 17.24 30.01
C ALA A 254 -26.60 16.99 31.26
N ASN A 255 -26.80 15.87 31.95
CA ASN A 255 -26.08 15.54 33.18
C ASN A 255 -24.72 14.85 32.94
N LEU A 256 -24.48 14.26 31.77
CA LEU A 256 -23.18 13.66 31.41
C LEU A 256 -22.01 14.64 31.58
N SER A 257 -22.22 15.92 31.29
CA SER A 257 -21.20 16.98 31.41
C SER A 257 -20.83 17.37 32.85
N LYS A 258 -21.61 16.93 33.85
CA LYS A 258 -21.48 17.35 35.26
C LYS A 258 -20.65 16.39 36.12
N GLN A 259 -20.32 15.20 35.62
CA GLN A 259 -19.55 14.18 36.37
C GLN A 259 -18.04 14.30 36.11
N LYS A 260 -17.43 15.38 36.62
CA LYS A 260 -16.03 15.74 36.29
C LYS A 260 -14.95 15.03 37.12
N GLU A 261 -15.29 14.41 38.26
CA GLU A 261 -14.29 13.95 39.26
C GLU A 261 -14.51 12.52 39.80
N SER A 262 -15.34 11.69 39.16
CA SER A 262 -15.49 10.28 39.57
C SER A 262 -14.31 9.42 39.10
N LEU A 263 -14.05 8.30 39.77
CA LEU A 263 -13.08 7.30 39.32
C LEU A 263 -13.38 6.82 37.88
N GLU A 264 -14.66 6.66 37.53
CA GLU A 264 -15.10 6.31 36.18
C GLU A 264 -14.75 7.40 35.16
N SER A 265 -14.84 8.68 35.55
CA SER A 265 -14.48 9.82 34.71
C SER A 265 -12.97 9.90 34.42
N CYS A 266 -12.14 9.46 35.35
CA CYS A 266 -10.69 9.30 35.14
C CYS A 266 -10.38 8.09 34.25
N LEU A 267 -11.02 6.94 34.51
CA LEU A 267 -10.79 5.71 33.72
C LEU A 267 -11.25 5.85 32.26
N SER A 268 -12.24 6.70 32.00
CA SER A 268 -12.77 6.97 30.65
C SER A 268 -12.16 8.20 29.97
N GLU A 269 -11.12 8.82 30.56
CA GLU A 269 -10.54 10.06 30.05
C GLU A 269 -10.08 9.95 28.60
N HIS A 270 -9.49 8.81 28.23
CA HIS A 270 -9.02 8.53 26.88
C HIS A 270 -10.13 8.41 25.84
N LEU A 271 -11.40 8.23 26.23
CA LEU A 271 -12.55 8.05 25.33
C LEU A 271 -13.43 9.29 25.21
N ARG A 272 -13.06 10.42 25.84
CA ARG A 272 -13.95 11.58 25.99
C ARG A 272 -14.41 12.17 24.67
N VAL A 273 -13.56 12.23 23.65
CA VAL A 273 -13.98 12.72 22.31
C VAL A 273 -15.03 11.81 21.68
N SER A 274 -14.91 10.48 21.86
CA SER A 274 -15.93 9.54 21.41
C SER A 274 -17.23 9.69 22.19
N ALA A 275 -17.15 9.85 23.52
CA ALA A 275 -18.30 10.11 24.36
C ALA A 275 -19.02 11.42 23.96
N PHE A 276 -18.24 12.45 23.63
CA PHE A 276 -18.78 13.70 23.10
C PHE A 276 -19.50 13.49 21.78
N TYR A 277 -18.93 12.73 20.84
CA TYR A 277 -19.59 12.41 19.58
C TYR A 277 -20.94 11.72 19.77
N TRP A 278 -21.03 10.72 20.65
CA TRP A 278 -22.29 10.03 20.92
C TRP A 278 -23.32 10.94 21.61
N ALA A 279 -22.88 11.79 22.56
CA ALA A 279 -23.76 12.75 23.23
C ALA A 279 -24.25 13.86 22.30
N ALA A 280 -23.33 14.48 21.56
CA ALA A 280 -23.63 15.52 20.58
C ALA A 280 -24.48 14.95 19.45
N GLY A 281 -24.16 13.76 18.94
CA GLY A 281 -24.93 13.05 17.94
C GLY A 281 -26.35 12.76 18.41
N SER A 282 -26.53 12.32 19.65
CA SER A 282 -27.86 12.11 20.24
C SER A 282 -28.66 13.42 20.28
N LEU A 283 -28.06 14.52 20.76
CA LEU A 283 -28.72 15.83 20.80
C LEU A 283 -29.03 16.37 19.41
N CYS A 284 -28.13 16.20 18.44
CA CYS A 284 -28.32 16.62 17.06
C CYS A 284 -29.43 15.82 16.37
N ALA A 285 -29.44 14.49 16.55
CA ALA A 285 -30.50 13.62 16.08
C ALA A 285 -31.86 14.00 16.70
N LEU A 286 -31.90 14.36 17.97
CA LEU A 286 -33.12 14.81 18.66
C LEU A 286 -33.55 16.26 18.32
N GLY A 287 -32.81 16.97 17.46
CA GLY A 287 -33.09 18.38 17.13
C GLY A 287 -32.77 19.37 18.26
N LYS A 288 -31.91 18.97 19.20
CA LYS A 288 -31.54 19.68 20.44
C LYS A 288 -30.07 20.08 20.50
N ALA A 289 -29.41 20.25 19.35
CA ALA A 289 -28.00 20.67 19.27
C ALA A 289 -27.66 21.93 20.11
N HIS A 290 -28.61 22.88 20.23
CA HIS A 290 -28.46 24.10 21.03
C HIS A 290 -28.29 23.87 22.54
N HIS A 291 -28.51 22.66 23.04
CA HIS A 291 -28.24 22.28 24.43
C HIS A 291 -26.76 21.95 24.69
N ILE A 292 -25.93 21.87 23.64
CA ILE A 292 -24.50 21.59 23.78
C ILE A 292 -23.79 22.88 24.20
N PRO A 293 -23.15 22.91 25.39
CA PRO A 293 -22.44 24.11 25.85
C PRO A 293 -21.24 24.45 24.96
N ASP A 294 -21.06 25.74 24.67
CA ASP A 294 -19.92 26.24 23.89
C ASP A 294 -18.56 25.82 24.49
N GLU A 295 -18.46 25.72 25.83
CA GLU A 295 -17.26 25.25 26.54
C GLU A 295 -16.83 23.84 26.07
N LEU A 296 -17.79 22.94 25.81
CA LEU A 296 -17.46 21.59 25.32
C LEU A 296 -17.00 21.63 23.86
N ILE A 297 -17.50 22.57 23.07
CA ILE A 297 -17.03 22.78 21.69
C ILE A 297 -15.59 23.30 21.72
N GLN A 298 -15.29 24.28 22.59
CA GLN A 298 -13.93 24.79 22.78
C GLN A 298 -12.97 23.70 23.28
N TRP A 299 -13.44 22.85 24.20
CA TRP A 299 -12.67 21.69 24.65
C TRP A 299 -12.38 20.71 23.51
N LEU A 300 -13.37 20.37 22.68
CA LEU A 300 -13.16 19.51 21.51
C LEU A 300 -12.12 20.10 20.56
N LEU A 301 -12.18 21.41 20.31
CA LEU A 301 -11.19 22.11 19.48
C LEU A 301 -9.79 22.08 20.11
N ALA A 302 -9.68 22.12 21.44
CA ALA A 302 -8.41 21.99 22.15
C ALA A 302 -7.81 20.56 22.08
N CYS A 303 -8.60 19.55 21.71
CA CYS A 303 -8.09 18.19 21.43
C CYS A 303 -7.44 18.07 20.03
N GLN A 304 -7.55 19.10 19.18
CA GLN A 304 -6.94 19.13 17.86
C GLN A 304 -5.43 19.34 17.94
N HIS A 305 -4.67 18.54 17.21
CA HIS A 305 -3.22 18.70 17.10
C HIS A 305 -2.84 19.73 16.02
N PRO A 306 -1.78 20.53 16.24
CA PRO A 306 -1.35 21.56 15.28
C PRO A 306 -0.87 20.98 13.94
N ASN A 307 -0.50 19.70 13.90
CA ASN A 307 -0.12 18.97 12.70
C ASN A 307 -1.22 18.03 12.20
N GLY A 308 -2.47 18.26 12.61
CA GLY A 308 -3.67 17.55 12.14
C GLY A 308 -4.07 16.36 13.01
N GLY A 309 -5.37 16.03 12.97
CA GLY A 309 -5.95 14.97 13.78
C GLY A 309 -6.33 15.43 15.20
N PHE A 310 -7.07 14.57 15.91
CA PHE A 310 -7.54 14.83 17.27
C PHE A 310 -7.15 13.68 18.19
N GLY A 311 -6.84 14.03 19.45
CA GLY A 311 -6.66 13.07 20.54
C GLY A 311 -7.97 12.74 21.25
N GLY A 312 -7.94 11.73 22.11
CA GLY A 312 -9.11 11.30 22.90
C GLY A 312 -9.51 12.29 24.00
N ASN A 313 -8.58 13.15 24.39
CA ASN A 313 -8.75 14.30 25.28
C ASN A 313 -7.61 15.32 25.01
N VAL A 314 -7.68 16.49 25.66
CA VAL A 314 -6.62 17.51 25.60
C VAL A 314 -5.31 16.92 26.09
N GLY A 315 -4.25 17.08 25.30
CA GLY A 315 -2.91 16.57 25.60
C GLY A 315 -2.70 15.08 25.32
N HIS A 316 -3.72 14.36 24.83
CA HIS A 316 -3.56 12.97 24.41
C HIS A 316 -3.05 12.88 22.96
N ASP A 317 -2.39 11.78 22.64
CA ASP A 317 -1.94 11.49 21.28
C ASP A 317 -3.11 11.45 20.30
N ARG A 318 -2.87 12.00 19.11
CA ARG A 318 -3.84 11.96 18.02
C ARG A 318 -4.07 10.53 17.55
N HIS A 319 -5.32 10.21 17.26
CA HIS A 319 -5.71 8.89 16.79
C HIS A 319 -6.86 9.00 15.79
N LEU A 320 -6.89 8.12 14.81
CA LEU A 320 -7.84 8.17 13.69
C LEU A 320 -9.30 8.06 14.14
N LEU A 321 -9.58 7.24 15.16
CA LEU A 321 -10.92 7.12 15.75
C LEU A 321 -11.42 8.46 16.31
N TYR A 322 -10.62 9.11 17.17
CA TYR A 322 -11.00 10.38 17.78
C TYR A 322 -11.04 11.51 16.77
N THR A 323 -10.17 11.47 15.75
CA THR A 323 -10.22 12.38 14.60
C THR A 323 -11.54 12.28 13.87
N CYS A 324 -12.00 11.06 13.56
CA CYS A 324 -13.31 10.85 12.92
C CYS A 324 -14.47 11.37 13.79
N HIS A 325 -14.51 11.00 15.07
CA HIS A 325 -15.54 11.44 15.99
C HIS A 325 -15.57 12.97 16.17
N ALA A 326 -14.41 13.62 16.26
CA ALA A 326 -14.31 15.07 16.34
C ALA A 326 -14.82 15.75 15.06
N VAL A 327 -14.40 15.27 13.89
CA VAL A 327 -14.84 15.79 12.58
C VAL A 327 -16.36 15.64 12.41
N LEU A 328 -16.92 14.46 12.70
CA LEU A 328 -18.37 14.23 12.64
C LEU A 328 -19.13 15.15 13.61
N SER A 329 -18.60 15.32 14.83
CA SER A 329 -19.20 16.23 15.81
C SER A 329 -19.20 17.68 15.33
N LEU A 330 -18.08 18.17 14.80
CA LEU A 330 -17.97 19.54 14.28
C LEU A 330 -18.91 19.76 13.09
N VAL A 331 -19.06 18.77 12.20
CA VAL A 331 -20.02 18.82 11.09
C VAL A 331 -21.47 18.94 11.59
N MET A 332 -21.87 18.11 12.56
CA MET A 332 -23.22 18.16 13.14
C MET A 332 -23.51 19.49 13.86
N LEU A 333 -22.45 20.15 14.33
CA LEU A 333 -22.51 21.46 15.00
C LEU A 333 -22.40 22.65 14.03
N GLY A 334 -22.14 22.40 12.74
CA GLY A 334 -21.87 23.45 11.76
C GLY A 334 -20.59 24.24 12.05
N LYS A 335 -19.54 23.55 12.52
CA LYS A 335 -18.24 24.09 12.97
C LYS A 335 -17.05 23.46 12.24
N GLU A 336 -17.29 22.83 11.10
CA GLU A 336 -16.24 22.19 10.29
C GLU A 336 -15.15 23.16 9.80
N ASP A 337 -15.43 24.46 9.70
CA ASP A 337 -14.44 25.49 9.33
C ASP A 337 -13.29 25.61 10.34
N HIS A 338 -13.44 25.07 11.55
CA HIS A 338 -12.39 25.03 12.57
C HIS A 338 -11.45 23.82 12.45
N ILE A 339 -11.72 22.90 11.51
CA ILE A 339 -10.86 21.75 11.25
C ILE A 339 -9.64 22.22 10.45
N LEU A 340 -8.45 21.84 10.89
CA LEU A 340 -7.21 21.96 10.12
C LEU A 340 -7.25 20.96 8.97
N ALA A 341 -7.98 21.30 7.91
CA ALA A 341 -8.39 20.37 6.86
C ALA A 341 -7.19 19.74 6.14
N GLN A 342 -6.17 20.53 5.81
CA GLN A 342 -5.00 20.05 5.09
C GLN A 342 -4.15 19.13 5.98
N GLU A 343 -3.87 19.57 7.20
CA GLU A 343 -3.05 18.84 8.17
C GLU A 343 -3.74 17.55 8.62
N THR A 344 -5.05 17.61 8.86
CA THR A 344 -5.86 16.44 9.21
C THR A 344 -5.89 15.45 8.04
N THR A 345 -6.00 15.94 6.80
CA THR A 345 -5.90 15.09 5.61
C THR A 345 -4.51 14.44 5.52
N ASP A 346 -3.44 15.21 5.71
CA ASP A 346 -2.06 14.70 5.67
C ASP A 346 -1.84 13.62 6.73
N PHE A 347 -2.37 13.82 7.94
CA PHE A 347 -2.38 12.81 8.99
C PHE A 347 -3.14 11.55 8.54
N VAL A 348 -4.40 11.66 8.13
CA VAL A 348 -5.22 10.49 7.76
C VAL A 348 -4.62 9.72 6.58
N VAL A 349 -4.12 10.41 5.55
CA VAL A 349 -3.47 9.79 4.39
C VAL A 349 -2.21 9.01 4.81
N SER A 350 -1.44 9.55 5.78
CA SER A 350 -0.21 8.89 6.26
C SER A 350 -0.46 7.56 6.98
N LEU A 351 -1.69 7.28 7.40
CA LEU A 351 -2.05 6.06 8.13
C LEU A 351 -2.41 4.89 7.20
N GLN A 352 -2.56 5.11 5.89
CA GLN A 352 -2.79 4.03 4.95
C GLN A 352 -1.54 3.16 4.79
N GLN A 353 -1.69 1.85 4.94
CA GLN A 353 -0.63 0.87 4.79
C GLN A 353 -0.53 0.37 3.34
N PRO A 354 0.63 -0.24 2.95
CA PRO A 354 0.83 -0.74 1.59
C PRO A 354 -0.19 -1.80 1.12
N ASP A 355 -0.78 -2.57 2.04
CA ASP A 355 -1.82 -3.56 1.75
C ASP A 355 -3.23 -2.95 1.62
N GLY A 356 -3.36 -1.63 1.82
CA GLY A 356 -4.61 -0.89 1.77
C GLY A 356 -5.29 -0.70 3.13
N SER A 357 -4.86 -1.42 4.17
CA SER A 357 -5.38 -1.26 5.53
C SER A 357 -5.06 0.13 6.09
N PHE A 358 -5.74 0.53 7.17
CA PHE A 358 -5.44 1.75 7.90
C PHE A 358 -5.05 1.41 9.33
N VAL A 359 -4.04 2.11 9.83
CA VAL A 359 -3.67 2.07 11.25
C VAL A 359 -4.31 3.22 12.03
N GLY A 360 -4.53 3.02 13.33
CA GLY A 360 -5.14 4.04 14.19
C GLY A 360 -4.21 5.22 14.49
N ASP A 361 -2.91 4.94 14.61
CA ASP A 361 -1.87 5.89 14.97
C ASP A 361 -0.46 5.32 14.62
N ILE A 362 0.58 5.93 15.21
CA ILE A 362 1.99 5.53 15.03
C ILE A 362 2.34 4.15 15.60
N HIS A 363 1.48 3.56 16.45
CA HIS A 363 1.70 2.26 17.06
C HIS A 363 1.23 1.09 16.18
N GLY A 364 0.52 1.38 15.09
CA GLY A 364 0.33 0.44 13.99
C GLY A 364 -0.77 -0.60 14.18
N GLU A 365 -1.72 -0.40 15.11
CA GLU A 365 -2.91 -1.26 15.19
C GLU A 365 -3.72 -1.13 13.91
N VAL A 366 -3.99 -2.26 13.24
CA VAL A 366 -4.85 -2.35 12.06
C VAL A 366 -6.24 -2.79 12.48
N ASP A 367 -7.27 -2.13 11.95
CA ASP A 367 -8.68 -2.47 12.22
C ASP A 367 -9.58 -1.95 11.08
N THR A 368 -10.61 -2.70 10.69
CA THR A 368 -11.64 -2.26 9.73
C THR A 368 -12.31 -0.94 10.12
N LYS A 369 -12.40 -0.64 11.42
CA LYS A 369 -12.90 0.64 11.95
C LYS A 369 -12.06 1.83 11.49
N TYR A 370 -10.75 1.64 11.31
CA TYR A 370 -9.84 2.70 10.88
C TYR A 370 -10.03 3.04 9.42
N THR A 371 -10.27 2.05 8.56
CA THR A 371 -10.65 2.32 7.17
C THR A 371 -11.96 3.10 7.10
N TYR A 372 -12.98 2.73 7.86
CA TYR A 372 -14.24 3.48 7.94
C TYR A 372 -14.02 4.94 8.40
N CYS A 373 -13.24 5.12 9.46
CA CYS A 373 -12.92 6.44 10.00
C CYS A 373 -12.17 7.31 8.98
N ALA A 374 -11.15 6.76 8.31
CA ALA A 374 -10.37 7.47 7.30
C ALA A 374 -11.27 7.92 6.13
N LEU A 375 -12.10 7.02 5.61
CA LEU A 375 -13.00 7.35 4.51
C LEU A 375 -14.04 8.40 4.90
N SER A 376 -14.60 8.32 6.11
CA SER A 376 -15.55 9.31 6.62
C SER A 376 -14.92 10.71 6.68
N VAL A 377 -13.73 10.82 7.27
CA VAL A 377 -12.99 12.09 7.37
C VAL A 377 -12.62 12.61 5.98
N LEU A 378 -12.02 11.78 5.13
CA LEU A 378 -11.58 12.21 3.80
C LEU A 378 -12.75 12.63 2.90
N LYS A 379 -13.91 11.99 3.00
CA LYS A 379 -15.11 12.39 2.25
C LYS A 379 -15.71 13.71 2.74
N ILE A 380 -15.69 13.95 4.06
CA ILE A 380 -16.10 15.22 4.64
C ILE A 380 -15.17 16.34 4.16
N LEU A 381 -13.86 16.08 4.18
CA LEU A 381 -12.83 17.03 3.74
C LEU A 381 -12.66 17.12 2.21
N LYS A 382 -13.35 16.27 1.44
CA LYS A 382 -13.26 16.18 -0.04
C LYS A 382 -11.87 15.82 -0.56
N GLN A 383 -11.17 14.94 0.15
CA GLN A 383 -9.77 14.55 -0.10
C GLN A 383 -9.60 13.04 -0.32
N GLU A 384 -10.66 12.29 -0.62
CA GLU A 384 -10.57 10.84 -0.84
C GLU A 384 -9.68 10.42 -2.02
N HIS A 385 -9.40 11.33 -2.95
CA HIS A 385 -8.51 11.09 -4.10
C HIS A 385 -7.03 10.91 -3.71
N ARG A 386 -6.66 11.21 -2.45
CA ARG A 386 -5.29 11.14 -1.95
C ARG A 386 -4.87 9.77 -1.42
N ILE A 387 -5.81 8.83 -1.31
CA ILE A 387 -5.56 7.46 -0.85
C ILE A 387 -5.77 6.46 -1.98
N ASN A 388 -5.22 5.27 -1.82
CA ASN A 388 -5.53 4.15 -2.69
C ASN A 388 -6.85 3.51 -2.26
N MET A 389 -7.97 3.99 -2.82
CA MET A 389 -9.30 3.47 -2.53
C MET A 389 -9.43 1.99 -2.88
N ASP A 390 -8.92 1.56 -4.03
CA ASP A 390 -9.02 0.18 -4.48
C ASP A 390 -8.31 -0.80 -3.54
N ALA A 391 -7.12 -0.43 -3.05
CA ALA A 391 -6.40 -1.22 -2.05
C ALA A 391 -7.17 -1.28 -0.72
N ALA A 392 -7.74 -0.15 -0.26
CA ALA A 392 -8.53 -0.13 0.95
C ALA A 392 -9.74 -1.06 0.88
N MET A 393 -10.45 -1.05 -0.25
CA MET A 393 -11.60 -1.93 -0.48
C MET A 393 -11.17 -3.39 -0.61
N ALA A 394 -10.03 -3.67 -1.25
CA ALA A 394 -9.46 -5.00 -1.34
C ALA A 394 -9.12 -5.57 0.05
N HIS A 395 -8.54 -4.76 0.94
CA HIS A 395 -8.28 -5.16 2.32
C HIS A 395 -9.56 -5.41 3.13
N ILE A 396 -10.58 -4.54 3.02
CA ILE A 396 -11.86 -4.81 3.71
C ILE A 396 -12.46 -6.15 3.27
N LYS A 397 -12.35 -6.49 1.98
CA LYS A 397 -12.82 -7.78 1.46
C LYS A 397 -12.11 -8.98 2.10
N THR A 398 -10.83 -8.89 2.44
CA THR A 398 -10.11 -9.99 3.10
C THR A 398 -10.53 -10.19 4.55
N CYS A 399 -11.24 -9.22 5.16
CA CYS A 399 -11.79 -9.32 6.51
C CYS A 399 -13.15 -10.04 6.55
N GLN A 400 -13.71 -10.45 5.40
CA GLN A 400 -14.95 -11.22 5.34
C GLN A 400 -14.71 -12.69 5.66
N ASN A 401 -15.54 -13.25 6.54
CA ASN A 401 -15.48 -14.65 6.96
C ASN A 401 -16.45 -15.54 6.18
N PHE A 402 -16.38 -16.85 6.44
CA PHE A 402 -17.22 -17.88 5.81
C PHE A 402 -18.73 -17.72 6.11
N ASP A 403 -19.07 -17.05 7.21
CA ASP A 403 -20.45 -16.72 7.61
C ASP A 403 -20.95 -15.41 6.97
N ALA A 404 -20.18 -14.85 6.02
CA ALA A 404 -20.35 -13.56 5.38
C ALA A 404 -20.25 -12.33 6.29
N GLY A 405 -20.00 -12.52 7.59
CA GLY A 405 -19.69 -11.45 8.53
C GLY A 405 -18.26 -10.92 8.35
N PHE A 406 -17.92 -9.88 9.11
CA PHE A 406 -16.61 -9.22 9.04
C PHE A 406 -15.96 -9.18 10.42
N GLY A 407 -14.65 -9.49 10.45
CA GLY A 407 -13.78 -9.27 11.60
C GLY A 407 -13.08 -7.91 11.54
N ASN A 408 -12.33 -7.58 12.60
CA ASN A 408 -11.49 -6.38 12.66
C ASN A 408 -10.26 -6.46 11.74
N ILE A 409 -9.72 -7.66 11.56
CA ILE A 409 -8.64 -8.01 10.63
C ILE A 409 -8.94 -9.38 9.97
N PRO A 410 -8.23 -9.78 8.90
CA PRO A 410 -8.45 -11.07 8.25
C PRO A 410 -8.31 -12.25 9.21
N GLY A 411 -9.33 -13.11 9.25
CA GLY A 411 -9.37 -14.32 10.08
C GLY A 411 -9.88 -14.14 11.51
N CYS A 412 -10.21 -12.91 11.94
CA CYS A 412 -10.85 -12.66 13.23
C CYS A 412 -12.36 -12.90 13.21
N GLU A 413 -12.97 -13.13 14.38
CA GLU A 413 -14.40 -13.42 14.52
C GLU A 413 -15.30 -12.33 13.92
N SER A 414 -16.38 -12.76 13.28
CA SER A 414 -17.43 -11.88 12.79
C SER A 414 -18.13 -11.14 13.94
N HIS A 415 -18.14 -9.81 13.88
CA HIS A 415 -18.69 -8.98 14.96
C HIS A 415 -19.51 -7.81 14.41
N GLY A 416 -20.64 -7.50 15.04
CA GLY A 416 -21.60 -6.50 14.56
C GLY A 416 -20.98 -5.11 14.29
N GLY A 417 -20.09 -4.66 15.18
CA GLY A 417 -19.39 -3.38 15.00
C GLY A 417 -18.42 -3.36 13.80
N HIS A 418 -17.76 -4.49 13.52
CA HIS A 418 -16.86 -4.61 12.37
C HIS A 418 -17.63 -4.80 11.07
N ILE A 419 -18.82 -5.43 11.12
CA ILE A 419 -19.76 -5.46 9.99
C ILE A 419 -20.19 -4.03 9.63
N PHE A 420 -20.60 -3.22 10.60
CA PHE A 420 -20.98 -1.82 10.35
C PHE A 420 -19.85 -1.04 9.65
N THR A 421 -18.64 -1.10 10.20
CA THR A 421 -17.50 -0.33 9.67
C THR A 421 -17.03 -0.86 8.31
N ALA A 422 -16.97 -2.18 8.10
CA ALA A 422 -16.62 -2.78 6.81
C ALA A 422 -17.63 -2.45 5.71
N VAL A 423 -18.93 -2.65 5.99
CA VAL A 423 -20.01 -2.33 5.03
C VAL A 423 -20.07 -0.84 4.77
N GLY A 424 -19.91 0.00 5.79
CA GLY A 424 -19.83 1.45 5.65
C GLY A 424 -18.65 1.90 4.78
N ALA A 425 -17.48 1.28 4.95
CA ALA A 425 -16.30 1.55 4.12
C ALA A 425 -16.55 1.17 2.64
N LEU A 426 -17.09 -0.02 2.38
CA LEU A 426 -17.44 -0.48 1.03
C LEU A 426 -18.52 0.38 0.38
N SER A 427 -19.48 0.86 1.18
CA SER A 427 -20.51 1.81 0.76
C SER A 427 -19.91 3.12 0.27
N MET A 428 -18.99 3.70 1.04
CA MET A 428 -18.27 4.92 0.67
C MET A 428 -17.33 4.72 -0.53
N GLY A 429 -16.72 3.54 -0.66
CA GLY A 429 -15.85 3.17 -1.78
C GLY A 429 -16.58 2.72 -3.03
N HIS A 430 -17.91 2.68 -3.02
CA HIS A 430 -18.77 2.24 -4.12
C HIS A 430 -18.47 0.80 -4.59
N GLN A 431 -18.33 -0.14 -3.65
CA GLN A 431 -18.01 -1.55 -3.92
C GLN A 431 -19.03 -2.54 -3.32
N LEU A 432 -20.17 -2.09 -2.80
CA LEU A 432 -21.15 -2.98 -2.17
C LEU A 432 -21.76 -3.97 -3.16
N ASP A 433 -21.93 -3.56 -4.41
CA ASP A 433 -22.39 -4.38 -5.53
C ASP A 433 -21.52 -5.63 -5.76
N LYS A 434 -20.23 -5.58 -5.38
CA LYS A 434 -19.32 -6.73 -5.49
C LYS A 434 -19.46 -7.77 -4.36
N LEU A 435 -20.20 -7.46 -3.29
CA LEU A 435 -20.49 -8.41 -2.21
C LEU A 435 -21.78 -9.21 -2.43
N VAL A 436 -22.69 -8.72 -3.28
CA VAL A 436 -24.02 -9.30 -3.42
C VAL A 436 -24.07 -10.21 -4.65
N GLU A 437 -23.66 -11.47 -4.49
CA GLU A 437 -23.67 -12.44 -5.60
C GLU A 437 -25.08 -12.92 -6.00
N HIS A 438 -26.14 -12.65 -5.22
CA HIS A 438 -27.53 -12.95 -5.60
C HIS A 438 -28.47 -11.86 -5.11
N PHE A 439 -29.13 -11.19 -6.06
CA PHE A 439 -30.21 -10.24 -5.79
C PHE A 439 -31.39 -11.00 -5.18
N VAL A 440 -31.63 -10.83 -3.88
CA VAL A 440 -32.95 -11.11 -3.30
C VAL A 440 -33.57 -9.76 -2.97
N SER A 441 -34.68 -9.45 -3.65
CA SER A 441 -35.48 -8.25 -3.45
C SER A 441 -35.73 -7.97 -1.96
N CYS A 442 -35.59 -6.70 -1.56
CA CYS A 442 -35.97 -6.07 -0.30
C CYS A 442 -36.67 -7.00 0.71
N LYS A 443 -35.89 -7.62 1.60
CA LYS A 443 -36.40 -8.46 2.71
C LYS A 443 -36.68 -7.65 3.97
N LEU A 444 -37.39 -6.53 3.84
CA LEU A 444 -37.86 -5.74 5.00
C LEU A 444 -38.72 -6.58 5.98
N HIS A 445 -39.21 -7.75 5.57
CA HIS A 445 -40.00 -8.68 6.39
C HIS A 445 -39.17 -9.66 7.26
N TRP A 446 -37.83 -9.66 7.16
CA TRP A 446 -36.98 -10.49 8.03
C TRP A 446 -36.87 -9.96 9.45
N ILE A 447 -37.04 -8.65 9.62
CA ILE A 447 -37.02 -7.99 10.91
C ILE A 447 -38.46 -7.68 11.30
N ASN A 448 -38.90 -8.20 12.45
CA ASN A 448 -40.16 -7.77 13.03
C ASN A 448 -39.98 -6.36 13.60
N LYS A 449 -40.30 -5.34 12.79
CA LYS A 449 -40.15 -3.91 13.11
C LYS A 449 -40.70 -3.57 14.50
N ASP A 450 -41.94 -3.97 14.79
CA ASP A 450 -42.60 -3.62 16.05
C ASP A 450 -41.92 -4.24 17.26
N LYS A 451 -41.49 -5.52 17.15
CA LYS A 451 -40.74 -6.19 18.23
C LYS A 451 -39.35 -5.59 18.44
N LEU A 452 -38.67 -5.16 17.37
CA LEU A 452 -37.36 -4.52 17.49
C LEU A 452 -37.48 -3.13 18.12
N ILE A 453 -38.48 -2.34 17.71
CA ILE A 453 -38.82 -1.06 18.37
C ILE A 453 -39.08 -1.32 19.86
N GLN A 454 -39.91 -2.31 20.20
CA GLN A 454 -40.21 -2.64 21.59
C GLN A 454 -38.97 -3.09 22.37
N PHE A 455 -38.06 -3.84 21.75
CA PHE A 455 -36.80 -4.22 22.38
C PHE A 455 -35.95 -2.99 22.74
N ILE A 456 -35.76 -2.06 21.80
CA ILE A 456 -34.99 -0.83 22.06
C ILE A 456 -35.68 0.00 23.15
N LEU A 457 -37.02 0.11 23.12
CA LEU A 457 -37.78 0.86 24.12
C LEU A 457 -37.68 0.22 25.52
N ASN A 458 -37.57 -1.12 25.60
CA ASN A 458 -37.35 -1.84 26.85
C ASN A 458 -35.92 -1.69 27.41
N CYS A 459 -34.97 -1.23 26.60
CA CYS A 459 -33.61 -0.91 27.04
C CYS A 459 -33.48 0.51 27.62
N GLN A 460 -34.53 1.33 27.57
CA GLN A 460 -34.52 2.69 28.11
C GLN A 460 -34.58 2.68 29.65
N ASP A 461 -33.78 3.52 30.28
CA ASP A 461 -33.94 3.84 31.69
C ASP A 461 -35.07 4.86 31.88
N LYS A 462 -36.05 4.52 32.72
CA LYS A 462 -37.24 5.35 32.94
C LYS A 462 -36.99 6.51 33.91
N ASP A 463 -36.03 6.35 34.81
CA ASP A 463 -35.81 7.24 35.96
C ASP A 463 -34.69 8.24 35.66
N ASP A 464 -33.55 7.73 35.17
CA ASP A 464 -32.34 8.51 34.92
C ASP A 464 -32.09 8.78 33.43
N GLY A 465 -32.72 7.99 32.56
CA GLY A 465 -32.62 8.14 31.12
C GLY A 465 -31.38 7.46 30.52
N GLY A 466 -31.33 7.50 29.19
CA GLY A 466 -30.36 6.73 28.39
C GLY A 466 -30.91 5.37 27.97
N ILE A 467 -30.18 4.69 27.09
CA ILE A 467 -30.52 3.36 26.56
C ILE A 467 -29.32 2.44 26.83
N ALA A 468 -29.60 1.23 27.30
CA ALA A 468 -28.61 0.20 27.56
C ALA A 468 -28.46 -0.78 26.38
N ASP A 469 -27.41 -1.60 26.42
CA ASP A 469 -27.18 -2.71 25.48
C ASP A 469 -28.38 -3.68 25.40
N ARG A 470 -28.95 -4.03 26.58
CA ARG A 470 -30.07 -4.96 26.71
C ARG A 470 -30.97 -4.60 27.90
N PRO A 471 -32.24 -5.07 27.93
CA PRO A 471 -33.15 -4.76 29.02
C PRO A 471 -32.58 -5.18 30.38
N GLY A 472 -32.63 -4.27 31.35
CA GLY A 472 -32.10 -4.49 32.71
C GLY A 472 -30.61 -4.20 32.90
N ASN A 473 -29.86 -3.87 31.85
CA ASN A 473 -28.50 -3.32 31.98
C ASN A 473 -28.53 -1.82 32.33
N VAL A 474 -27.39 -1.32 32.80
CA VAL A 474 -27.15 0.12 33.03
C VAL A 474 -27.04 0.84 31.67
N SER A 475 -27.66 2.03 31.56
CA SER A 475 -27.59 2.85 30.36
C SER A 475 -26.21 3.48 30.16
N ASP A 476 -25.79 3.62 28.91
CA ASP A 476 -24.57 4.32 28.56
C ASP A 476 -24.76 5.18 27.30
N ILE A 477 -23.86 6.12 27.09
CA ILE A 477 -24.00 7.10 26.00
C ILE A 477 -23.83 6.47 24.61
N PHE A 478 -23.06 5.38 24.50
CA PHE A 478 -22.85 4.67 23.24
C PHE A 478 -24.15 4.00 22.78
N HIS A 479 -24.76 3.17 23.64
CA HIS A 479 -26.02 2.50 23.34
C HIS A 479 -27.20 3.48 23.27
N THR A 480 -27.16 4.58 24.04
CA THR A 480 -28.13 5.69 23.89
C THR A 480 -28.13 6.24 22.48
N PHE A 481 -26.95 6.57 21.94
CA PHE A 481 -26.85 7.11 20.58
C PHE A 481 -27.35 6.11 19.53
N PHE A 482 -26.84 4.87 19.55
CA PHE A 482 -27.24 3.86 18.56
C PHE A 482 -28.69 3.40 18.70
N GLY A 483 -29.26 3.39 19.90
CA GLY A 483 -30.68 3.15 20.14
C GLY A 483 -31.56 4.24 19.51
N ILE A 484 -31.19 5.51 19.65
CA ILE A 484 -31.88 6.64 18.99
C ILE A 484 -31.76 6.52 17.46
N CYS A 485 -30.58 6.22 16.94
CA CYS A 485 -30.36 5.98 15.51
C CYS A 485 -31.24 4.83 14.99
N GLY A 486 -31.30 3.71 15.72
CA GLY A 486 -32.13 2.56 15.38
C GLY A 486 -33.61 2.89 15.31
N LEU A 487 -34.15 3.59 16.32
CA LEU A 487 -35.55 4.06 16.32
C LEU A 487 -35.83 5.02 15.15
N SER A 488 -34.88 5.91 14.86
CA SER A 488 -34.97 6.84 13.72
C SER A 488 -35.02 6.11 12.38
N MET A 489 -34.12 5.15 12.16
CA MET A 489 -34.08 4.32 10.94
C MET A 489 -35.31 3.44 10.77
N LEU A 490 -35.92 2.98 11.87
CA LEU A 490 -37.17 2.22 11.84
C LEU A 490 -38.40 3.12 11.57
N GLY A 491 -38.22 4.44 11.50
CA GLY A 491 -39.29 5.41 11.28
C GLY A 491 -40.23 5.55 12.48
N TYR A 492 -39.77 5.21 13.70
CA TYR A 492 -40.61 5.33 14.91
C TYR A 492 -41.06 6.78 15.18
N PHE A 493 -40.23 7.75 14.80
CA PHE A 493 -40.47 9.17 15.04
C PHE A 493 -41.26 9.88 13.92
N ASP A 494 -41.41 9.26 12.74
CA ASP A 494 -41.87 9.93 11.51
C ASP A 494 -43.32 10.43 11.61
N ASP A 495 -44.20 9.67 12.27
CA ASP A 495 -45.65 9.92 12.29
C ASP A 495 -46.14 10.61 13.57
N GLN A 496 -45.22 11.11 14.41
CA GLN A 496 -45.54 11.63 15.74
C GLN A 496 -45.21 13.13 15.87
N PRO A 497 -46.21 14.02 16.03
CA PRO A 497 -45.97 15.47 16.18
C PRO A 497 -45.02 15.83 17.33
N ALA A 498 -45.04 15.06 18.41
CA ALA A 498 -44.14 15.22 19.55
C ALA A 498 -42.65 15.04 19.20
N PHE A 499 -42.36 14.37 18.08
CA PHE A 499 -41.03 14.01 17.62
C PHE A 499 -40.65 14.68 16.28
N ALA A 500 -41.43 15.67 15.82
CA ALA A 500 -41.19 16.37 14.56
C ALA A 500 -39.82 17.05 14.45
N ALA A 501 -39.15 17.34 15.59
CA ALA A 501 -37.80 17.91 15.61
C ALA A 501 -36.69 16.85 15.45
N ILE A 502 -37.01 15.56 15.55
CA ILE A 502 -36.04 14.47 15.43
C ILE A 502 -35.67 14.28 13.96
N LYS A 503 -34.38 14.31 13.69
CA LYS A 503 -33.81 14.18 12.35
C LYS A 503 -33.51 12.70 12.05
N LYS A 504 -33.72 12.30 10.80
CA LYS A 504 -33.26 11.00 10.29
C LYS A 504 -31.74 10.95 10.27
N VAL A 505 -31.17 9.84 10.69
CA VAL A 505 -29.73 9.60 10.71
C VAL A 505 -29.33 8.79 9.48
N HIS A 506 -28.30 9.26 8.78
CA HIS A 506 -27.79 8.58 7.59
C HIS A 506 -27.11 7.27 7.99
N PRO A 507 -27.49 6.12 7.39
CA PRO A 507 -27.06 4.81 7.86
C PRO A 507 -25.56 4.53 7.67
N VAL A 508 -24.89 5.27 6.78
CA VAL A 508 -23.45 5.10 6.50
C VAL A 508 -22.58 6.05 7.33
N PHE A 509 -22.97 7.32 7.47
CA PHE A 509 -22.13 8.34 8.11
C PHE A 509 -22.47 8.52 9.60
N ALA A 510 -23.57 7.92 10.07
CA ALA A 510 -24.05 8.03 11.44
C ALA A 510 -24.21 9.49 11.92
N ILE A 511 -24.57 10.40 11.01
CA ILE A 511 -24.94 11.79 11.30
C ILE A 511 -26.28 12.11 10.64
N PRO A 512 -26.99 13.19 11.01
CA PRO A 512 -28.27 13.52 10.40
C PRO A 512 -28.21 13.65 8.87
N ASP A 513 -29.23 13.16 8.18
CA ASP A 513 -29.34 13.20 6.70
C ASP A 513 -29.20 14.62 6.14
N ALA A 514 -29.70 15.61 6.90
CA ALA A 514 -29.58 17.02 6.54
C ALA A 514 -28.11 17.46 6.42
N ASP A 515 -27.22 16.95 7.28
CA ASP A 515 -25.80 17.29 7.27
C ASP A 515 -25.06 16.56 6.14
N VAL A 516 -25.43 15.30 5.87
CA VAL A 516 -24.93 14.54 4.70
C VAL A 516 -25.30 15.24 3.40
N ALA A 517 -26.56 15.66 3.26
CA ALA A 517 -27.07 16.37 2.09
C ALA A 517 -26.39 17.74 1.93
N ARG A 518 -26.25 18.50 3.02
CA ARG A 518 -25.57 19.80 3.04
C ARG A 518 -24.13 19.72 2.55
N LEU A 519 -23.42 18.67 2.93
CA LEU A 519 -22.04 18.44 2.50
C LEU A 519 -21.91 17.71 1.16
N GLY A 520 -23.02 17.29 0.53
CA GLY A 520 -22.99 16.51 -0.71
C GLY A 520 -22.16 15.24 -0.59
N LEU A 521 -22.29 14.52 0.54
CA LEU A 521 -21.61 13.24 0.74
C LEU A 521 -22.34 12.14 -0.02
N THR A 522 -21.59 11.21 -0.62
CA THR A 522 -22.12 10.10 -1.40
C THR A 522 -21.66 8.76 -0.83
N ALA A 523 -22.58 7.79 -0.83
CA ALA A 523 -22.36 6.42 -0.42
C ALA A 523 -23.38 5.50 -1.12
N GLN A 524 -23.01 4.27 -1.45
CA GLN A 524 -23.95 3.28 -2.00
C GLN A 524 -24.88 2.76 -0.91
N ILE A 525 -26.18 2.76 -1.16
CA ILE A 525 -27.17 2.12 -0.27
C ILE A 525 -27.93 1.09 -1.11
N ILE A 526 -27.89 -0.17 -0.69
CA ILE A 526 -28.68 -1.25 -1.28
C ILE A 526 -29.98 -1.36 -0.48
N LEU A 527 -31.11 -0.98 -1.09
CA LEU A 527 -32.45 -1.03 -0.51
C LEU A 527 -33.19 -2.32 -0.84
#